data_AF-A0A2J8A4H6-F1
#
_entry.id   AF-A0A2J8A4H6-F1
#
_cell.length_a   1.000
_cell.length_b   1.000
_cell.length_c   1.000
_cell.angle_alpha   90.00
_cell.angle_beta   90.00
_cell.angle_gamma   90.00
#
_symmetry.space_group_name_H-M   'P 1'
#
loop_
_entity.id
_entity.type
_entity.pdbx_description
1 polymer ?
#
loop_
_entity_poly.entity_id
_entity_poly.type
_entity_poly.pdbx_seq_one_letter_code
_entity_poly.pdbx_strand_id
1 'polypeptide(L)'
;MEEQKGQTLVALILAAGTPRSSSASEEASSAGSEPLPANASPFPLSPPATSPSPSDPSVFSYDWASDVPCNLRVKEYWTLINQRRAPAFRQIAQQIQTGNYDTLNMNLNVAPMADLRQAVLYLPWALLQNSEYTATTDSFKAHKVFDDHVKDLQRAATAASVYGTGEGPAQAQQQAQQVQQAFILMSASLDGFLAAVPAKYGNGSLFQQAS
;
A
#
# COMPACT_ATOMS: atom_id res chain seq x y z
N MET A 1 -16.41 53.31 -21.38
CA MET A 1 -15.94 52.75 -20.10
C MET A 1 -15.51 51.32 -20.39
N GLU A 2 -14.25 51.21 -20.77
CA GLU A 2 -13.53 49.95 -20.95
C GLU A 2 -13.00 49.50 -19.59
N GLU A 3 -13.21 48.25 -19.19
CA GLU A 3 -12.17 47.45 -18.55
C GLU A 3 -12.56 45.96 -18.60
N GLN A 4 -11.87 45.21 -19.46
CA GLN A 4 -11.91 43.76 -19.58
C GLN A 4 -10.47 43.28 -19.47
N LYS A 5 -10.03 42.79 -18.30
CA LYS A 5 -8.77 42.03 -18.14
C LYS A 5 -8.87 41.05 -16.98
N GLY A 6 -8.50 39.79 -17.24
CA GLY A 6 -8.33 38.78 -16.19
C GLY A 6 -8.41 37.31 -16.64
N GLN A 7 -7.93 36.97 -17.84
CA GLN A 7 -7.61 35.58 -18.19
C GLN A 7 -6.25 35.22 -17.59
N THR A 8 -6.19 34.12 -16.84
CA THR A 8 -4.95 33.38 -16.59
C THR A 8 -5.20 31.89 -16.85
N LEU A 9 -4.98 31.51 -18.11
CA LEU A 9 -4.57 30.17 -18.51
C LEU A 9 -3.07 30.03 -18.22
N VAL A 10 -2.65 28.95 -17.55
CA VAL A 10 -1.27 28.48 -17.69
C VAL A 10 -1.32 27.02 -18.13
N ALA A 11 -0.80 26.83 -19.34
CA ALA A 11 -0.69 25.59 -20.05
C ALA A 11 0.57 24.81 -19.66
N LEU A 12 0.44 23.48 -19.70
CA LEU A 12 1.30 22.54 -20.42
C LEU A 12 2.81 22.85 -20.51
N ILE A 13 3.65 22.03 -19.88
CA ILE A 13 5.01 21.76 -20.38
C ILE A 13 5.22 20.24 -20.46
N LEU A 14 5.20 19.78 -21.71
CA LEU A 14 5.74 18.53 -22.22
C LEU A 14 7.11 18.88 -22.82
N ALA A 15 8.20 18.22 -22.44
CA ALA A 15 9.44 18.28 -23.22
C ALA A 15 10.28 17.01 -23.01
N ALA A 16 10.46 16.29 -24.12
CA ALA A 16 11.42 15.22 -24.31
C ALA A 16 12.83 15.78 -24.60
N GLY A 17 13.87 14.99 -24.32
CA GLY A 17 15.23 15.27 -24.84
C GLY A 17 16.38 14.57 -24.09
N THR A 18 16.71 13.33 -24.47
CA THR A 18 18.10 12.84 -24.57
C THR A 18 18.71 13.32 -25.90
N PRO A 19 20.02 13.17 -26.24
CA PRO A 19 21.14 12.45 -25.58
C PRO A 19 22.50 13.21 -25.56
N ARG A 20 23.54 12.70 -24.87
CA ARG A 20 24.89 12.51 -25.47
C ARG A 20 25.85 11.66 -24.61
N SER A 21 26.59 10.83 -25.34
CA SER A 21 27.66 9.93 -24.93
C SER A 21 29.03 10.65 -24.90
N SER A 22 29.94 10.19 -24.04
CA SER A 22 31.40 10.34 -24.21
C SER A 22 32.13 9.14 -23.59
N SER A 23 32.83 8.41 -24.46
CA SER A 23 33.84 7.39 -24.14
C SER A 23 35.15 8.03 -23.68
N ALA A 24 35.91 7.32 -22.84
CA ALA A 24 37.37 7.34 -22.87
C ALA A 24 37.91 6.00 -22.33
N SER A 25 38.76 5.38 -23.13
CA SER A 25 39.52 4.15 -22.87
C SER A 25 40.97 4.51 -22.55
N GLU A 26 41.68 3.63 -21.83
CA GLU A 26 43.12 3.26 -21.92
C GLU A 26 43.54 2.67 -20.54
N GLU A 27 43.80 1.37 -20.33
CA GLU A 27 44.84 0.41 -20.80
C GLU A 27 46.11 0.33 -19.92
N ALA A 28 46.62 -0.91 -19.82
CA ALA A 28 47.89 -1.42 -19.28
C ALA A 28 48.02 -1.67 -17.76
N SER A 29 48.73 -2.69 -17.26
CA SER A 29 49.17 -4.02 -17.73
C SER A 29 49.88 -4.71 -16.56
N SER A 30 49.82 -6.05 -16.51
CA SER A 30 50.85 -6.98 -16.02
C SER A 30 51.08 -7.29 -14.52
N ALA A 31 50.86 -8.59 -14.24
CA ALA A 31 51.70 -9.56 -13.52
C ALA A 31 51.95 -9.44 -12.00
N GLY A 32 51.59 -10.52 -11.28
CA GLY A 32 52.08 -10.81 -9.93
C GLY A 32 51.41 -12.06 -9.34
N SER A 33 52.05 -13.22 -9.51
CA SER A 33 51.68 -14.49 -8.86
C SER A 33 52.17 -14.53 -7.41
N GLU A 34 51.33 -14.92 -6.44
CA GLU A 34 51.74 -15.62 -5.20
C GLU A 34 50.53 -16.27 -4.48
N PRO A 35 50.71 -17.36 -3.70
CA PRO A 35 49.67 -18.29 -3.32
C PRO A 35 48.94 -17.93 -2.01
N LEU A 36 47.64 -18.25 -1.97
CA LEU A 36 46.80 -18.14 -0.77
C LEU A 36 47.10 -19.28 0.22
N PRO A 37 47.35 -19.02 1.52
CA PRO A 37 47.31 -20.06 2.53
C PRO A 37 45.85 -20.46 2.84
N ALA A 38 45.62 -21.78 2.88
CA ALA A 38 44.38 -22.41 3.25
C ALA A 38 44.01 -22.11 4.71
N ASN A 39 42.84 -21.50 4.95
CA ASN A 39 42.03 -21.77 6.14
C ASN A 39 40.61 -21.22 5.96
N ALA A 40 39.76 -21.94 5.21
CA ALA A 40 38.33 -21.71 5.21
C ALA A 40 37.67 -22.86 5.97
N SER A 41 37.23 -22.58 7.20
CA SER A 41 36.37 -23.47 7.98
C SER A 41 35.13 -23.86 7.18
N PRO A 42 34.71 -25.14 7.19
CA PRO A 42 33.48 -25.55 6.53
C PRO A 42 32.28 -24.91 7.25
N PHE A 43 31.53 -24.05 6.56
CA PHE A 43 30.19 -23.68 6.99
C PHE A 43 29.30 -24.94 6.98
N PRO A 44 28.48 -25.19 8.01
CA PRO A 44 27.56 -26.30 8.00
C PRO A 44 26.56 -26.14 6.84
N LEU A 45 26.50 -27.16 5.98
CA LEU A 45 25.46 -27.32 4.97
C LEU A 45 24.10 -27.18 5.65
N SER A 46 23.37 -26.13 5.29
CA SER A 46 21.96 -26.01 5.64
C SER A 46 21.21 -27.22 5.05
N PRO A 47 20.30 -27.85 5.80
CA PRO A 47 19.54 -28.97 5.27
C PRO A 47 18.72 -28.54 4.04
N PRO A 48 18.42 -29.46 3.11
CA PRO A 48 17.64 -29.14 1.93
C PRO A 48 16.29 -28.54 2.35
N ALA A 49 15.95 -27.39 1.77
CA ALA A 49 14.64 -26.79 1.92
C ALA A 49 13.60 -27.79 1.42
N THR A 50 12.92 -28.46 2.34
CA THR A 50 11.78 -29.30 2.05
C THR A 50 10.73 -28.41 1.41
N SER A 51 10.56 -28.53 0.10
CA SER A 51 9.45 -27.90 -0.61
C SER A 51 8.16 -28.42 0.02
N PRO A 52 7.28 -27.56 0.57
CA PRO A 52 6.04 -28.04 1.17
C PRO A 52 5.17 -28.68 0.09
N SER A 53 4.60 -29.84 0.44
CA SER A 53 3.71 -30.63 -0.40
C SER A 53 2.46 -29.81 -0.79
N PRO A 54 2.01 -29.85 -2.06
CA PRO A 54 0.96 -28.97 -2.60
C PRO A 54 -0.48 -29.32 -2.14
N SER A 55 -0.65 -30.07 -1.05
CA SER A 55 -1.92 -30.70 -0.64
C SER A 55 -2.43 -30.29 0.74
N ASP A 56 -1.93 -29.18 1.30
CA ASP A 56 -2.41 -28.69 2.60
C ASP A 56 -3.52 -27.65 2.41
N PRO A 57 -4.80 -27.98 2.71
CA PRO A 57 -5.92 -27.05 2.60
C PRO A 57 -5.84 -25.90 3.61
N SER A 58 -4.92 -25.94 4.59
CA SER A 58 -4.70 -24.83 5.53
C SER A 58 -3.83 -23.71 4.97
N VAL A 59 -3.13 -23.92 3.85
CA VAL A 59 -2.27 -22.90 3.22
C VAL A 59 -3.09 -21.80 2.54
N PHE A 60 -4.36 -22.07 2.21
CA PHE A 60 -5.26 -21.13 1.54
C PHE A 60 -6.62 -21.02 2.24
N SER A 61 -6.63 -21.06 3.57
CA SER A 61 -7.82 -20.66 4.33
C SER A 61 -7.95 -19.14 4.25
N TYR A 62 -8.47 -18.65 3.12
CA TYR A 62 -8.89 -17.28 2.97
C TYR A 62 -10.14 -17.09 3.80
N ASP A 63 -9.99 -16.50 4.99
CA ASP A 63 -11.15 -16.06 5.75
C ASP A 63 -11.76 -14.86 5.01
N TRP A 64 -12.78 -15.15 4.20
CA TRP A 64 -13.51 -14.14 3.45
C TRP A 64 -14.44 -13.34 4.36
N ALA A 65 -14.67 -13.80 5.59
CA ALA A 65 -15.43 -13.09 6.60
C ALA A 65 -14.49 -12.17 7.39
N SER A 66 -14.88 -10.90 7.52
CA SER A 66 -14.22 -10.02 8.49
C SER A 66 -14.68 -10.38 9.90
N ASP A 67 -13.72 -10.46 10.83
CA ASP A 67 -13.99 -10.74 12.25
C ASP A 67 -14.41 -9.50 13.04
N VAL A 68 -14.58 -8.35 12.39
CA VAL A 68 -14.86 -7.08 13.06
C VAL A 68 -16.33 -7.03 13.50
N PRO A 69 -16.62 -6.99 14.83
CA PRO A 69 -18.00 -6.88 15.32
C PRO A 69 -18.63 -5.54 14.92
N CYS A 70 -19.96 -5.51 14.73
CA CYS A 70 -20.71 -4.31 14.36
C CYS A 70 -21.13 -3.40 15.53
N ASN A 71 -20.82 -3.80 16.76
CA ASN A 71 -21.25 -3.14 18.00
C ASN A 71 -20.09 -2.61 18.86
N LEU A 72 -18.91 -2.38 18.25
CA LEU A 72 -17.80 -1.79 18.98
C LEU A 72 -18.01 -0.29 19.20
N ARG A 73 -17.34 0.26 20.20
CA ARG A 73 -17.27 1.69 20.47
C ARG A 73 -16.29 2.36 19.51
N VAL A 74 -16.44 3.67 19.32
CA VAL A 74 -15.57 4.47 18.43
C VAL A 74 -14.07 4.25 18.70
N LYS A 75 -13.65 4.23 19.97
CA LYS A 75 -12.25 4.03 20.35
C LYS A 75 -11.72 2.63 20.00
N GLU A 76 -12.58 1.62 20.04
CA GLU A 76 -12.23 0.24 19.70
C GLU A 76 -12.06 0.10 18.19
N TYR A 77 -12.98 0.66 17.39
CA TYR A 77 -12.81 0.74 15.93
C TYR A 77 -11.55 1.52 15.54
N TRP A 78 -11.31 2.68 16.16
CA TRP A 78 -10.11 3.48 15.91
C TRP A 78 -8.83 2.68 16.17
N THR A 79 -8.78 1.99 17.31
CA THR A 79 -7.64 1.14 17.68
C THR A 79 -7.45 0.00 16.67
N LEU A 80 -8.53 -0.67 16.28
CA LEU A 80 -8.50 -1.77 15.33
C LEU A 80 -8.01 -1.32 13.96
N ILE A 81 -8.49 -0.18 13.45
CA ILE A 81 -8.04 0.42 12.20
C ILE A 81 -6.52 0.64 12.22
N ASN A 82 -6.01 1.26 13.29
CA ASN A 82 -4.57 1.52 13.41
C ASN A 82 -3.74 0.24 13.54
N GLN A 83 -4.24 -0.78 14.25
CA GLN A 83 -3.58 -2.07 14.40
C GLN A 83 -3.53 -2.85 13.07
N ARG A 84 -4.61 -2.83 12.28
CA ARG A 84 -4.69 -3.56 11.00
C ARG A 84 -3.99 -2.83 9.85
N ARG A 85 -3.89 -1.50 9.91
CA ARG A 85 -3.31 -0.67 8.84
C ARG A 85 -1.88 -1.07 8.50
N ALA A 86 -0.98 -1.09 9.49
CA ALA A 86 0.44 -1.36 9.25
C ALA A 86 0.71 -2.74 8.59
N PRO A 87 0.18 -3.87 9.09
CA PRO A 87 0.37 -5.16 8.44
C PRO A 87 -0.26 -5.22 7.04
N ALA A 88 -1.48 -4.68 6.86
CA ALA A 88 -2.14 -4.64 5.55
C ALA A 88 -1.31 -3.87 4.51
N PHE A 89 -0.83 -2.68 4.87
CA PHE A 89 -0.10 -1.81 3.95
C PHE A 89 1.29 -2.38 3.63
N ARG A 90 1.93 -3.05 4.58
CA ARG A 90 3.20 -3.75 4.33
C ARG A 90 3.03 -4.90 3.34
N GLN A 91 1.97 -5.70 3.49
CA GLN A 91 1.68 -6.80 2.57
C GLN A 91 1.40 -6.28 1.16
N ILE A 92 0.57 -5.24 1.02
CA ILE A 92 0.28 -4.60 -0.26
C ILE A 92 1.57 -4.06 -0.89
N ALA A 93 2.38 -3.31 -0.14
CA ALA A 93 3.63 -2.75 -0.64
C ALA A 93 4.61 -3.85 -1.13
N GLN A 94 4.71 -4.97 -0.40
CA GLN A 94 5.53 -6.11 -0.80
C GLN A 94 5.04 -6.71 -2.12
N GLN A 95 3.73 -6.85 -2.31
CA GLN A 95 3.16 -7.41 -3.55
C GLN A 95 3.35 -6.48 -4.75
N ILE A 96 3.27 -5.17 -4.53
CA ILE A 96 3.56 -4.17 -5.56
C ILE A 96 5.03 -4.25 -5.98
N GLN A 97 5.96 -4.41 -5.03
CA GLN A 97 7.39 -4.52 -5.30
C GLN A 97 7.76 -5.81 -6.04
N THR A 98 7.10 -6.92 -5.71
CA THR A 98 7.35 -8.22 -6.37
C THR A 98 6.59 -8.38 -7.68
N GLY A 99 5.72 -7.43 -8.04
CA GLY A 99 4.88 -7.50 -9.25
C GLY A 99 3.80 -8.59 -9.19
N ASN A 100 3.49 -9.12 -8.00
CA ASN A 100 2.50 -10.17 -7.83
C ASN A 100 1.09 -9.57 -7.68
N TYR A 101 0.57 -9.05 -8.79
CA TYR A 101 -0.68 -8.29 -8.81
C TYR A 101 -1.95 -9.16 -8.67
N ASP A 102 -1.92 -10.43 -9.08
CA ASP A 102 -3.03 -11.36 -8.84
C ASP A 102 -3.23 -11.60 -7.33
N THR A 103 -2.14 -11.85 -6.61
CA THR A 103 -2.21 -12.04 -5.15
C THR A 103 -2.58 -10.73 -4.44
N LEU A 104 -2.14 -9.57 -4.97
CA LEU A 104 -2.60 -8.28 -4.46
C LEU A 104 -4.11 -8.14 -4.56
N ASN A 105 -4.69 -8.45 -5.73
CA ASN A 105 -6.13 -8.34 -5.95
C ASN A 105 -6.94 -9.24 -4.99
N MET A 106 -6.46 -10.47 -4.75
CA MET A 106 -7.06 -11.35 -3.75
C MET A 106 -6.92 -10.79 -2.33
N ASN A 107 -5.73 -10.31 -1.96
CA ASN A 107 -5.43 -9.80 -0.62
C ASN A 107 -6.25 -8.56 -0.22
N LEU A 108 -6.72 -7.77 -1.19
CA LEU A 108 -7.58 -6.61 -0.94
C LEU A 108 -8.98 -7.00 -0.44
N ASN A 109 -9.38 -8.27 -0.58
CA ASN A 109 -10.69 -8.78 -0.18
C ASN A 109 -10.65 -9.76 1.00
N VAL A 110 -9.47 -10.01 1.57
CA VAL A 110 -9.30 -10.94 2.71
C VAL A 110 -8.62 -10.22 3.88
N ALA A 111 -8.57 -10.87 5.04
CA ALA A 111 -7.82 -10.36 6.18
C ALA A 111 -6.34 -10.16 5.79
N PRO A 112 -5.69 -9.06 6.21
CA PRO A 112 -6.14 -8.01 7.15
C PRO A 112 -6.90 -6.84 6.50
N MET A 113 -7.01 -6.77 5.17
CA MET A 113 -7.64 -5.64 4.48
C MET A 113 -9.17 -5.63 4.64
N ALA A 114 -9.80 -6.80 4.63
CA ALA A 114 -11.23 -6.95 4.88
C ALA A 114 -11.62 -6.37 6.25
N ASP A 115 -10.89 -6.72 7.31
CA ASP A 115 -11.06 -6.15 8.66
C ASP A 115 -10.90 -4.64 8.69
N LEU A 116 -9.89 -4.12 8.03
CA LEU A 116 -9.66 -2.68 7.94
C LEU A 116 -10.86 -1.98 7.30
N ARG A 117 -11.34 -2.47 6.16
CA ARG A 117 -12.50 -1.90 5.45
C ARG A 117 -13.76 -1.98 6.30
N GLN A 118 -14.00 -3.12 6.95
CA GLN A 118 -15.17 -3.31 7.80
C GLN A 118 -15.18 -2.36 8.99
N ALA A 119 -14.03 -2.14 9.63
CA ALA A 119 -13.92 -1.20 10.74
C ALA A 119 -14.11 0.25 10.31
N VAL A 120 -13.59 0.64 9.14
CA VAL A 120 -13.81 1.98 8.55
C VAL A 120 -15.30 2.17 8.20
N LEU A 121 -15.99 1.13 7.74
CA LEU A 121 -17.44 1.16 7.48
C LEU A 121 -18.26 1.34 8.76
N TYR A 122 -17.87 0.68 9.86
CA TYR A 122 -18.63 0.70 11.12
C TYR A 122 -18.37 1.91 12.01
N LEU A 123 -17.17 2.51 11.95
CA LEU A 123 -16.83 3.66 12.79
C LEU A 123 -17.82 4.85 12.67
N PRO A 124 -18.29 5.27 11.47
CA PRO A 124 -19.29 6.34 11.35
C PRO A 124 -20.61 6.04 12.08
N TRP A 125 -21.02 4.78 12.12
CA TRP A 125 -22.21 4.36 12.87
C TRP A 125 -22.00 4.46 14.38
N ALA A 126 -20.81 4.11 14.87
CA ALA A 126 -20.47 4.29 16.28
C ALA A 126 -20.39 5.79 16.67
N LEU A 127 -19.95 6.67 15.76
CA LEU A 127 -20.01 8.13 15.96
C LEU A 127 -21.46 8.61 16.06
N LEU A 128 -22.36 8.06 15.24
CA LEU A 128 -23.77 8.43 15.23
C LEU A 128 -24.43 8.09 16.57
N GLN A 129 -24.12 6.92 17.13
CA GLN A 129 -24.61 6.50 18.46
C GLN A 129 -24.16 7.43 19.59
N ASN A 130 -23.03 8.13 19.42
CA ASN A 130 -22.51 9.12 20.36
C ASN A 130 -23.00 10.55 20.07
N SER A 131 -23.97 10.74 19.17
CA SER A 131 -24.51 12.04 18.75
C SER A 131 -23.47 12.98 18.09
N GLU A 132 -22.42 12.43 17.48
CA GLU A 132 -21.38 13.18 16.77
C GLU A 132 -21.76 13.43 15.29
N TYR A 133 -22.90 14.08 15.04
CA TYR A 133 -23.51 14.15 13.71
C TYR A 133 -22.60 14.69 12.60
N THR A 134 -21.89 15.79 12.84
CA THR A 134 -20.96 16.37 11.84
C THR A 134 -19.86 15.38 11.49
N ALA A 135 -19.19 14.83 12.52
CA ALA A 135 -18.14 13.84 12.32
C ALA A 135 -18.65 12.58 11.63
N THR A 136 -19.84 12.09 11.97
CA THR A 136 -20.48 10.98 11.25
C THR A 136 -20.62 11.28 9.76
N THR A 137 -21.15 12.45 9.39
CA THR A 137 -21.35 12.80 7.98
C THR A 137 -20.02 12.92 7.21
N ASP A 138 -18.99 13.49 7.85
CA ASP A 138 -17.69 13.66 7.22
C ASP A 138 -16.92 12.33 7.14
N SER A 139 -17.00 11.49 8.17
CA SER A 139 -16.46 10.13 8.13
C SER A 139 -17.15 9.26 7.08
N PHE A 140 -18.47 9.38 6.86
CA PHE A 140 -19.13 8.65 5.77
C PHE A 140 -18.64 9.08 4.38
N LYS A 141 -18.47 10.39 4.15
CA LYS A 141 -17.89 10.91 2.89
C LYS A 141 -16.47 10.39 2.70
N ALA A 142 -15.64 10.47 3.74
CA ALA A 142 -14.26 10.02 3.68
C ALA A 142 -14.14 8.50 3.51
N HIS A 143 -15.04 7.71 4.13
CA HIS A 143 -15.11 6.26 3.91
C HIS A 143 -15.41 5.94 2.45
N LYS A 144 -16.35 6.66 1.82
CA LYS A 144 -16.64 6.47 0.40
C LYS A 144 -15.41 6.72 -0.48
N VAL A 145 -14.68 7.81 -0.22
CA VAL A 145 -13.43 8.13 -0.94
C VAL A 145 -12.38 7.02 -0.75
N PHE A 146 -12.23 6.52 0.48
CA PHE A 146 -11.34 5.40 0.76
C PHE A 146 -11.75 4.12 0.01
N ASP A 147 -13.02 3.73 0.06
CA ASP A 147 -13.53 2.54 -0.63
C ASP A 147 -13.39 2.65 -2.16
N ASP A 148 -13.61 3.84 -2.73
CA ASP A 148 -13.38 4.12 -4.14
C ASP A 148 -11.90 3.96 -4.51
N HIS A 149 -10.96 4.46 -3.70
CA HIS A 149 -9.53 4.24 -3.92
C HIS A 149 -9.07 2.78 -3.73
N VAL A 150 -9.72 2.02 -2.85
CA VAL A 150 -9.47 0.57 -2.75
C VAL A 150 -9.88 -0.12 -4.05
N LYS A 151 -11.03 0.24 -4.63
CA LYS A 151 -11.47 -0.28 -5.94
C LYS A 151 -10.55 0.17 -7.07
N ASP A 152 -10.04 1.39 -7.04
CA ASP A 152 -9.04 1.87 -8.00
C ASP A 152 -7.76 1.03 -7.95
N LEU A 153 -7.28 0.72 -6.75
CA LEU A 153 -6.14 -0.17 -6.56
C LEU A 153 -6.42 -1.58 -7.09
N GLN A 154 -7.61 -2.14 -6.84
CA GLN A 154 -8.03 -3.44 -7.39
C GLN A 154 -8.07 -3.43 -8.92
N ARG A 155 -8.62 -2.36 -9.52
CA ARG A 155 -8.66 -2.18 -10.98
C ARG A 155 -7.25 -2.08 -11.57
N ALA A 156 -6.38 -1.29 -10.96
CA ALA A 156 -4.99 -1.15 -11.38
C ALA A 156 -4.23 -2.48 -11.26
N ALA A 157 -4.40 -3.21 -10.16
CA ALA A 157 -3.79 -4.52 -9.96
C ALA A 157 -4.28 -5.54 -11.00
N THR A 158 -5.58 -5.56 -11.29
CA THR A 158 -6.15 -6.45 -12.33
C THR A 158 -5.62 -6.10 -13.72
N ALA A 159 -5.51 -4.82 -14.06
CA ALA A 159 -4.91 -4.41 -15.33
C ALA A 159 -3.44 -4.84 -15.39
N ALA A 160 -2.68 -4.61 -14.33
CA ALA A 160 -1.26 -4.96 -14.26
C ALA A 160 -1.00 -6.47 -14.34
N SER A 161 -1.88 -7.33 -13.80
CA SER A 161 -1.73 -8.78 -13.90
C SER A 161 -1.94 -9.31 -15.32
N VAL A 162 -2.86 -8.70 -16.08
CA VAL A 162 -3.09 -9.04 -17.50
C VAL A 162 -1.84 -8.72 -18.34
N TYR A 163 -1.22 -7.56 -18.12
CA TYR A 163 -0.11 -7.08 -18.95
C TYR A 163 1.27 -7.61 -18.53
N GLY A 164 1.42 -8.14 -17.33
CA GLY A 164 2.67 -8.72 -16.83
C GLY A 164 3.13 -9.98 -17.58
N THR A 165 2.28 -10.59 -18.41
CA THR A 165 2.54 -11.91 -19.03
C THR A 165 2.91 -11.88 -20.52
N GLY A 166 2.86 -10.74 -21.22
CA GLY A 166 3.13 -10.73 -22.67
C GLY A 166 3.40 -9.40 -23.35
N GLU A 167 3.30 -8.26 -22.65
CA GLU A 167 3.59 -6.94 -23.23
C GLU A 167 5.02 -6.48 -22.92
N GLY A 168 5.57 -5.60 -23.75
CA GLY A 168 6.97 -5.17 -23.66
C GLY A 168 7.31 -4.50 -22.33
N PRO A 169 8.61 -4.44 -21.95
CA PRO A 169 9.04 -3.96 -20.63
C PRO A 169 8.57 -2.53 -20.30
N ALA A 170 8.34 -1.68 -21.31
CA ALA A 170 7.83 -0.33 -21.12
C ALA A 170 6.38 -0.28 -20.61
N GLN A 171 5.50 -1.17 -21.09
CA GLN A 171 4.09 -1.22 -20.66
C GLN A 171 3.97 -1.79 -19.24
N ALA A 172 4.72 -2.84 -18.93
CA ALA A 172 4.77 -3.40 -17.58
C ALA A 172 5.20 -2.36 -16.52
N GLN A 173 6.19 -1.53 -16.85
CA GLN A 173 6.65 -0.47 -15.96
C GLN A 173 5.61 0.64 -15.76
N GLN A 174 4.86 1.01 -16.81
CA GLN A 174 3.78 1.99 -16.69
C GLN A 174 2.63 1.47 -15.81
N GLN A 175 2.27 0.19 -15.91
CA GLN A 175 1.24 -0.42 -15.07
C GLN A 175 1.67 -0.48 -13.61
N ALA A 176 2.94 -0.85 -13.35
CA ALA A 176 3.49 -0.85 -12.00
C ALA A 176 3.39 0.54 -11.33
N GLN A 177 3.64 1.62 -12.08
CA GLN A 177 3.48 2.99 -11.59
C GLN A 177 2.03 3.33 -11.26
N GLN A 178 1.05 2.90 -12.07
CA GLN A 178 -0.37 3.13 -11.79
C GLN A 178 -0.82 2.43 -10.51
N VAL A 179 -0.40 1.19 -10.29
CA VAL A 179 -0.69 0.45 -9.04
C VAL A 179 -0.09 1.18 -7.84
N GLN A 180 1.14 1.65 -7.97
CA GLN A 180 1.84 2.38 -6.90
C GLN A 180 1.16 3.71 -6.57
N GLN A 181 0.70 4.46 -7.57
CA GLN A 181 -0.07 5.68 -7.38
C GLN A 181 -1.42 5.41 -6.70
N ALA A 182 -2.15 4.38 -7.13
CA ALA A 182 -3.41 3.99 -6.52
C ALA A 182 -3.24 3.60 -5.04
N PHE A 183 -2.14 2.91 -4.70
CA PHE A 183 -1.81 2.58 -3.32
C PHE A 183 -1.55 3.84 -2.46
N ILE A 184 -0.83 4.83 -3.01
CA ILE A 184 -0.60 6.10 -2.32
C ILE A 184 -1.93 6.81 -2.05
N LEU A 185 -2.81 6.92 -3.04
CA LEU A 185 -4.12 7.56 -2.90
C LEU A 185 -5.01 6.83 -1.87
N MET A 186 -5.04 5.50 -1.91
CA MET A 186 -5.73 4.68 -0.91
C MET A 186 -5.20 4.96 0.49
N SER A 187 -3.87 4.97 0.66
CA SER A 187 -3.24 5.23 1.96
C SER A 187 -3.57 6.62 2.52
N ALA A 188 -3.52 7.66 1.66
CA ALA A 188 -3.83 9.03 2.02
C ALA A 188 -5.32 9.23 2.32
N SER A 189 -6.22 8.53 1.62
CA SER A 189 -7.66 8.60 1.92
C SER A 189 -8.02 7.95 3.26
N LEU A 190 -7.29 6.92 3.70
CA LEU A 190 -7.46 6.38 5.06
C LEU A 190 -7.01 7.40 6.11
N ASP A 191 -5.92 8.13 5.87
CA ASP A 191 -5.51 9.25 6.75
C ASP A 191 -6.56 10.36 6.79
N GLY A 192 -7.11 10.73 5.63
CA GLY A 192 -8.21 11.69 5.53
C GLY A 192 -9.46 11.24 6.30
N PHE A 193 -9.78 9.93 6.26
CA PHE A 193 -10.85 9.35 7.05
C PHE A 193 -10.58 9.45 8.55
N LEU A 194 -9.37 9.08 8.99
CA LEU A 194 -9.00 9.16 10.40
C LEU A 194 -8.98 10.62 10.91
N ALA A 195 -8.63 11.58 10.05
CA ALA A 195 -8.69 13.01 10.39
C ALA A 195 -10.12 13.54 10.57
N ALA A 196 -11.14 12.88 9.99
CA ALA A 196 -12.54 13.24 10.19
C ALA A 196 -13.10 12.77 11.54
N VAL A 197 -12.39 11.89 12.26
CA VAL A 197 -12.82 11.39 13.57
C VAL A 197 -12.38 12.38 14.66
N PRO A 198 -13.24 12.70 15.64
CA PRO A 198 -12.89 13.62 16.71
C PRO A 198 -11.63 13.17 17.49
N ALA A 199 -10.70 14.10 17.72
CA ALA A 199 -9.39 13.81 18.33
C ALA A 199 -9.47 13.15 19.71
N LYS A 200 -10.58 13.33 20.45
CA LYS A 200 -10.84 12.67 21.74
C LYS A 200 -10.85 11.13 21.65
N TYR A 201 -11.01 10.57 20.46
CA TYR A 201 -10.92 9.14 20.21
C TYR A 201 -9.54 8.70 19.73
N GLY A 202 -8.77 9.61 19.12
CA GLY A 202 -7.51 9.31 18.45
C GLY A 202 -6.26 9.36 19.33
N ASN A 203 -6.27 10.24 20.34
CA ASN A 203 -5.18 10.39 21.29
C ASN A 203 -5.59 9.82 22.65
N GLY A 204 -5.15 8.59 22.94
CA GLY A 204 -4.95 8.21 24.33
C GLY A 204 -4.07 9.27 24.98
N SER A 205 -4.56 9.87 26.06
CA SER A 205 -3.91 10.95 26.79
C SER A 205 -2.41 10.70 27.00
N LEU A 206 -1.57 11.39 26.24
CA LEU A 206 -0.11 11.41 26.43
C LEU A 206 0.31 12.24 27.66
N PHE A 207 -0.67 12.87 28.35
CA PHE A 207 -0.45 13.67 29.56
C PHE A 207 -1.13 13.09 30.82
N GLN A 208 -1.59 11.83 30.79
CA GLN A 208 -2.19 11.16 31.96
C GLN A 208 -1.31 10.01 32.48
N GLN A 209 0.02 10.20 32.44
CA GLN A 209 1.02 9.43 33.19
C GLN A 209 1.90 10.41 33.98
N ALA A 210 1.30 11.14 34.91
CA ALA A 210 2.00 11.86 35.97
C ALA A 210 1.02 12.13 37.11
N SER A 211 0.67 11.09 37.86
CA SER A 211 0.05 11.19 39.19
C SER A 211 0.46 9.96 39.99
#